data_AF-A0A2P8WD02-F1
#
_entry.id   AF-A0A2P8WD02-F1
#
_cell.length_a   1.000
_cell.length_b   1.000
_cell.length_c   1.000
_cell.angle_alpha   90.00
_cell.angle_beta   90.00
_cell.angle_gamma   90.00
#
_symmetry.space_group_name_H-M   'P 1'
#
loop_
_entity.id
_entity.type
_entity.pdbx_description
1 polymer ?
#
loop_
_entity_poly.entity_id
_entity_poly.type
_entity_poly.pdbx_seq_one_letter_code
_entity_poly.pdbx_strand_id
1 'polypeptide(L)'
;IIFSTGAGYEQPLTILPDGWQISCVRGPLTAKRLGLPQRAAIADGGLLIRQVFQGSSAKPFPVAFMPHIHHVADAFWEPLCLKLGWRYIDPRWPVEPVLAAIDQSELLLAEAMHGAIAADALRVPWIPVHTSARILDFKWQDWCASMEVAYRPQRLPPPLTYKPVALGVRSGLRATRHWQRCWQQGRWRQSEAAIAAQLVEIAQQVSPTLSRQSVLDRRLGQLMDCLDQLQSTW
;
A
#
# COMPACT_ATOMS: atom_id res chain seq x y z
N ILE A 1 -23.06 -4.32 -5.76
CA ILE A 1 -22.32 -3.19 -6.36
C ILE A 1 -20.85 -3.35 -6.01
N ILE A 2 -19.95 -3.15 -6.97
CA ILE A 2 -18.50 -3.11 -6.78
C ILE A 2 -18.03 -1.69 -7.09
N PHE A 3 -17.31 -1.08 -6.15
CA PHE A 3 -16.81 0.28 -6.26
C PHE A 3 -15.33 0.32 -5.87
N SER A 4 -14.48 0.77 -6.79
CA SER A 4 -13.04 1.00 -6.61
C SER A 4 -12.20 -0.21 -6.15
N THR A 5 -12.79 -1.40 -6.05
CA THR A 5 -12.10 -2.64 -5.64
C THR A 5 -11.09 -3.09 -6.71
N GLY A 6 -10.01 -3.73 -6.29
CA GLY A 6 -9.01 -4.30 -7.18
C GLY A 6 -8.79 -5.80 -7.00
N ALA A 7 -8.36 -6.47 -8.07
CA ALA A 7 -7.92 -7.87 -8.03
C ALA A 7 -6.52 -8.01 -7.39
N GLY A 8 -6.06 -9.24 -7.16
CA GLY A 8 -4.67 -9.48 -6.75
C GLY A 8 -4.46 -10.70 -5.85
N TYR A 9 -5.53 -11.27 -5.29
CA TYR A 9 -5.45 -12.50 -4.50
C TYR A 9 -5.38 -13.75 -5.39
N GLU A 10 -5.01 -14.89 -4.77
CA GLU A 10 -4.63 -16.15 -5.42
C GLU A 10 -5.67 -16.74 -6.38
N GLN A 11 -6.95 -16.52 -6.11
CA GLN A 11 -8.03 -16.98 -7.00
C GLN A 11 -8.70 -15.79 -7.66
N PRO A 12 -8.27 -15.38 -8.87
CA PRO A 12 -8.98 -14.36 -9.60
C PRO A 12 -10.34 -14.88 -10.02
N LEU A 13 -11.35 -14.02 -9.93
CA LEU A 13 -12.54 -14.19 -10.74
C LEU A 13 -12.11 -14.06 -12.20
N THR A 14 -12.28 -15.12 -12.97
CA THR A 14 -12.10 -15.14 -14.43
C THR A 14 -13.36 -14.72 -15.15
N ILE A 15 -14.52 -14.89 -14.51
CA ILE A 15 -15.84 -14.48 -14.98
C ILE A 15 -16.50 -13.70 -13.85
N LEU A 16 -17.09 -12.56 -14.20
CA LEU A 16 -17.85 -11.76 -13.25
C LEU A 16 -19.23 -12.41 -13.07
N PRO A 17 -19.69 -12.65 -11.82
CA PRO A 17 -21.02 -13.18 -11.59
C PRO A 17 -22.11 -12.28 -12.16
N ASP A 18 -23.17 -12.88 -12.69
CA ASP A 18 -24.35 -12.14 -13.13
C ASP A 18 -24.96 -11.34 -11.96
N GLY A 19 -25.41 -10.13 -12.24
CA GLY A 19 -25.96 -9.20 -11.24
C GLY A 19 -24.92 -8.33 -10.51
N TRP A 20 -23.61 -8.54 -10.73
CA TRP A 20 -22.60 -7.61 -10.24
C TRP A 20 -22.58 -6.33 -11.07
N GLN A 21 -22.99 -5.23 -10.46
CA GLN A 21 -22.80 -3.89 -11.02
C GLN A 21 -21.42 -3.36 -10.62
N ILE A 22 -20.53 -3.19 -11.60
CA ILE A 22 -19.20 -2.62 -11.39
C ILE A 22 -19.23 -1.15 -11.79
N SER A 23 -19.14 -0.27 -10.81
CA SER A 23 -19.06 1.18 -11.04
C SER A 23 -17.64 1.56 -11.50
N CYS A 24 -16.63 1.17 -10.74
CA CYS A 24 -15.23 1.34 -11.09
C CYS A 24 -14.33 0.33 -10.36
N VAL A 25 -13.07 0.22 -10.79
CA VAL A 25 -12.06 -0.65 -10.18
C VAL A 25 -10.78 0.12 -9.86
N ARG A 26 -9.98 -0.45 -8.94
CA ARG A 26 -8.77 0.17 -8.37
C ARG A 26 -7.76 0.63 -9.42
N GLY A 27 -7.64 -0.11 -10.52
CA GLY A 27 -6.66 0.23 -11.55
C GLY A 27 -6.70 -0.60 -12.82
N PRO A 28 -5.81 -0.27 -13.77
CA PRO A 28 -5.85 -0.80 -15.13
C PRO A 28 -5.49 -2.28 -15.22
N LEU A 29 -4.68 -2.81 -14.29
CA LEU A 29 -4.35 -4.24 -14.27
C LEU A 29 -5.56 -5.06 -13.81
N THR A 30 -6.32 -4.54 -12.84
CA THR A 30 -7.61 -5.13 -12.45
C THR A 30 -8.60 -5.08 -13.61
N ALA A 31 -8.78 -3.92 -14.25
CA ALA A 31 -9.71 -3.79 -15.38
C ALA A 31 -9.38 -4.78 -16.50
N LYS A 32 -8.10 -4.86 -16.89
CA LYS A 32 -7.63 -5.82 -17.89
C LYS A 32 -7.92 -7.26 -17.49
N ARG A 33 -7.70 -7.63 -16.22
CA ARG A 33 -7.92 -9.00 -15.74
C ARG A 33 -9.39 -9.42 -15.75
N LEU A 34 -10.30 -8.45 -15.60
CA LEU A 34 -11.74 -8.67 -15.57
C LEU A 34 -12.42 -8.41 -16.94
N GLY A 35 -11.65 -8.11 -17.99
CA GLY A 35 -12.21 -7.77 -19.31
C GLY A 35 -13.00 -6.46 -19.33
N LEU A 36 -12.74 -5.55 -18.40
CA LEU A 36 -13.44 -4.27 -18.27
C LEU A 36 -12.82 -3.21 -19.19
N PRO A 37 -13.62 -2.23 -19.67
CA PRO A 37 -13.08 -1.13 -20.45
C PRO A 37 -12.12 -0.28 -19.61
N GLN A 38 -11.10 0.30 -20.24
CA GLN A 38 -10.07 1.08 -19.55
C GLN A 38 -10.64 2.23 -18.70
N ARG A 39 -11.77 2.83 -19.13
CA ARG A 39 -12.47 3.89 -18.39
C ARG A 39 -12.97 3.46 -17.00
N ALA A 40 -13.14 2.15 -16.76
CA ALA A 40 -13.54 1.63 -15.45
C ALA A 40 -12.38 1.63 -14.44
N ALA A 41 -11.12 1.72 -14.90
CA ALA A 41 -9.96 1.85 -14.04
C ALA A 41 -9.79 3.29 -13.57
N ILE A 42 -10.20 3.58 -12.34
CA ILE A 42 -10.13 4.94 -11.77
C ILE A 42 -8.98 5.00 -10.76
N ALA A 43 -9.23 4.57 -9.53
CA ALA A 43 -8.27 4.52 -8.44
C ALA A 43 -8.88 3.73 -7.26
N ASP A 44 -8.11 3.55 -6.20
CA ASP A 44 -8.63 3.04 -4.93
C ASP A 44 -9.54 4.07 -4.26
N GLY A 45 -10.70 3.65 -3.75
CA GLY A 45 -11.67 4.52 -3.09
C GLY A 45 -11.15 5.13 -1.79
N GLY A 46 -10.07 4.56 -1.22
CA GLY A 46 -9.36 5.15 -0.09
C GLY A 46 -8.86 6.58 -0.34
N LEU A 47 -8.76 7.03 -1.59
CA LEU A 47 -8.47 8.44 -1.89
C LEU A 47 -9.57 9.41 -1.42
N LEU A 48 -10.82 8.95 -1.35
CA LEU A 48 -11.97 9.76 -0.93
C LEU A 48 -11.87 10.25 0.51
N ILE A 49 -10.94 9.71 1.32
CA ILE A 49 -10.64 10.29 2.64
C ILE A 49 -10.30 11.78 2.55
N ARG A 50 -9.74 12.23 1.42
CA ARG A 50 -9.39 13.64 1.19
C ARG A 50 -10.61 14.56 1.23
N GLN A 51 -11.81 14.04 0.96
CA GLN A 51 -13.06 14.80 0.99
C GLN A 51 -13.64 14.95 2.40
N VAL A 52 -13.27 14.07 3.33
CA VAL A 52 -13.91 13.98 4.66
C VAL A 52 -12.96 14.23 5.82
N PHE A 53 -11.66 13.96 5.64
CA PHE A 53 -10.67 14.11 6.69
C PHE A 53 -10.14 15.55 6.75
N GLN A 54 -10.29 16.17 7.92
CA GLN A 54 -9.73 17.48 8.23
C GLN A 54 -8.39 17.29 8.92
N GLY A 55 -7.30 17.53 8.18
CA GLY A 55 -5.94 17.39 8.68
C GLY A 55 -5.53 18.48 9.66
N SER A 56 -4.41 18.23 10.32
CA SER A 56 -3.64 19.17 11.13
C SER A 56 -2.53 19.82 10.28
N SER A 57 -2.08 21.00 10.68
CA SER A 57 -0.90 21.62 10.06
C SER A 57 0.43 21.14 10.67
N ALA A 58 0.38 20.53 11.86
CA ALA A 58 1.59 20.13 12.58
C ALA A 58 2.05 18.72 12.17
N LYS A 59 3.32 18.59 11.78
CA LYS A 59 3.99 17.32 11.45
C LYS A 59 5.13 17.01 12.42
N PRO A 60 4.83 16.63 13.67
CA PRO A 60 5.87 16.38 14.68
C PRO A 60 6.75 15.16 14.39
N PHE A 61 6.37 14.31 13.43
CA PHE A 61 7.10 13.07 13.12
C PHE A 61 7.78 13.18 11.75
N PRO A 62 9.13 13.25 11.69
CA PRO A 62 9.84 13.25 10.41
C PRO A 62 9.59 11.98 9.59
N VAL A 63 9.46 10.84 10.26
CA VAL A 63 9.22 9.54 9.61
C VAL A 63 8.19 8.73 10.39
N ALA A 64 7.27 8.12 9.65
CA ALA A 64 6.38 7.07 10.13
C ALA A 64 6.63 5.75 9.40
N PHE A 65 6.32 4.65 10.06
CA PHE A 65 6.34 3.32 9.48
C PHE A 65 5.02 2.58 9.72
N MET A 66 4.46 2.01 8.66
CA MET A 66 3.27 1.17 8.72
C MET A 66 3.58 -0.24 8.16
N PRO A 67 3.57 -1.29 9.00
CA PRO A 67 3.80 -2.66 8.57
C PRO A 67 2.61 -3.23 7.80
N HIS A 68 2.79 -4.38 7.18
CA HIS A 68 1.70 -5.14 6.60
C HIS A 68 0.85 -5.74 7.73
N ILE A 69 -0.48 -5.83 7.55
CA ILE A 69 -1.41 -6.33 8.58
C ILE A 69 -1.01 -7.69 9.18
N HIS A 70 -0.37 -8.55 8.40
CA HIS A 70 0.08 -9.88 8.83
C HIS A 70 1.37 -9.87 9.66
N HIS A 71 2.14 -8.79 9.63
CA HIS A 71 3.40 -8.65 10.37
C HIS A 71 3.21 -7.93 11.71
N VAL A 72 2.01 -7.41 11.97
CA VAL A 72 1.73 -6.71 13.23
C VAL A 72 1.81 -7.65 14.44
N ALA A 73 1.35 -8.89 14.25
CA ALA A 73 1.34 -9.89 15.32
C ALA A 73 2.74 -10.30 15.81
N ASP A 74 3.80 -9.99 15.05
CA ASP A 74 5.17 -10.37 15.37
C ASP A 74 5.85 -9.37 16.34
N ALA A 75 5.15 -8.30 16.75
CA ALA A 75 5.56 -7.29 17.74
C ALA A 75 6.97 -6.69 17.55
N PHE A 76 7.51 -6.77 16.33
CA PHE A 76 8.88 -6.35 16.02
C PHE A 76 8.98 -4.86 15.68
N TRP A 77 8.01 -4.35 14.91
CA TRP A 77 8.11 -3.03 14.31
C TRP A 77 7.92 -1.87 15.30
N GLU A 78 7.02 -2.02 16.28
CA GLU A 78 6.73 -0.96 17.23
C GLU A 78 7.95 -0.61 18.12
N PRO A 79 8.63 -1.58 18.77
CA PRO A 79 9.87 -1.30 19.51
C PRO A 79 10.98 -0.72 18.63
N LEU A 80 11.09 -1.17 17.38
CA LEU A 80 12.09 -0.67 16.44
C LEU A 80 11.83 0.79 16.07
N CYS A 81 10.59 1.15 15.74
CA CYS A 81 10.21 2.53 15.45
C CYS A 81 10.48 3.45 16.64
N LEU A 82 10.17 2.98 17.86
CA LEU A 82 10.45 3.73 19.09
C LEU A 82 11.95 4.03 19.24
N LYS A 83 12.83 3.04 19.02
CA LYS A 83 14.29 3.22 19.06
C LYS A 83 14.80 4.20 18.00
N LEU A 84 14.14 4.26 16.85
CA LEU A 84 14.47 5.17 15.75
C LEU A 84 13.88 6.58 15.94
N GLY A 85 13.03 6.81 16.95
CA GLY A 85 12.27 8.05 17.09
C GLY A 85 11.21 8.24 16.01
N TRP A 86 10.76 7.16 15.39
CA TRP A 86 9.77 7.16 14.32
C TRP A 86 8.36 6.90 14.85
N ARG A 87 7.36 7.39 14.13
CA ARG A 87 5.96 7.08 14.42
C ARG A 87 5.60 5.69 13.90
N TYR A 88 5.33 4.77 14.81
CA TYR A 88 4.70 3.50 14.47
C TYR A 88 3.20 3.70 14.20
N ILE A 89 2.68 3.08 13.13
CA ILE A 89 1.26 3.08 12.80
C ILE A 89 0.79 1.65 12.57
N ASP A 90 -0.07 1.14 13.45
CA ASP A 90 -0.71 -0.16 13.25
C ASP A 90 -1.85 -0.03 12.22
N PRO A 91 -1.82 -0.75 11.09
CA PRO A 91 -2.88 -0.70 10.09
C PRO A 91 -4.24 -1.26 10.57
N ARG A 92 -4.32 -1.81 11.79
CA ARG A 92 -5.54 -2.35 12.42
C ARG A 92 -6.19 -1.37 13.38
N TRP A 93 -5.55 -0.23 13.68
CA TRP A 93 -6.17 0.81 14.50
C TRP A 93 -7.45 1.35 13.83
N PRO A 94 -8.33 2.01 14.61
CA PRO A 94 -9.44 2.75 14.04
C PRO A 94 -8.95 3.76 12.98
N VAL A 95 -9.79 4.05 11.99
CA VAL A 95 -9.40 4.82 10.79
C VAL A 95 -8.89 6.21 11.18
N GLU A 96 -9.58 6.91 12.05
CA GLU A 96 -9.27 8.30 12.42
C GLU A 96 -7.87 8.43 13.07
N PRO A 97 -7.48 7.61 14.07
CA PRO A 97 -6.10 7.54 14.56
C PRO A 97 -5.05 7.22 13.49
N VAL A 98 -5.36 6.33 12.54
CA VAL A 98 -4.44 6.00 11.44
C VAL A 98 -4.23 7.23 10.55
N LEU A 99 -5.31 7.88 10.13
CA LEU A 99 -5.25 9.07 9.28
C LEU A 99 -4.51 10.22 9.97
N ALA A 100 -4.81 10.46 11.25
CA ALA A 100 -4.12 11.48 12.04
C ALA A 100 -2.61 11.18 12.18
N ALA A 101 -2.23 9.93 12.42
CA ALA A 101 -0.82 9.56 12.51
C ALA A 101 -0.07 9.72 11.18
N ILE A 102 -0.72 9.40 10.05
CA ILE A 102 -0.16 9.63 8.71
C ILE A 102 -0.02 11.13 8.45
N ASP A 103 -1.07 11.91 8.67
CA ASP A 103 -1.12 13.36 8.42
C ASP A 103 -0.06 14.13 9.24
N GLN A 104 0.19 13.71 10.48
CA GLN A 104 1.21 14.25 11.38
C GLN A 104 2.65 13.82 11.02
N SER A 105 2.85 13.15 9.90
CA SER A 105 4.15 12.67 9.45
C SER A 105 4.64 13.39 8.20
N GLU A 106 5.96 13.63 8.11
CA GLU A 106 6.58 14.21 6.91
C GLU A 106 6.84 13.17 5.82
N LEU A 107 7.08 11.91 6.21
CA LEU A 107 7.34 10.78 5.32
C LEU A 107 6.73 9.49 5.88
N LEU A 108 6.08 8.69 5.04
CA LEU A 108 5.61 7.35 5.40
C LEU A 108 6.38 6.24 4.67
N LEU A 109 7.04 5.36 5.42
CA LEU A 109 7.47 4.05 4.89
C LEU A 109 6.34 3.04 5.12
N ALA A 110 5.87 2.39 4.06
CA ALA A 110 4.67 1.55 4.14
C ALA A 110 4.86 0.18 3.46
N GLU A 111 4.54 -0.87 4.21
CA GLU A 111 4.29 -2.21 3.64
C GLU A 111 2.81 -2.41 3.30
N ALA A 112 1.92 -1.74 4.04
CA ALA A 112 0.49 -1.74 3.79
C ALA A 112 0.16 -0.74 2.68
N MET A 113 -0.33 -1.23 1.53
CA MET A 113 -0.71 -0.39 0.39
C MET A 113 -1.72 0.70 0.75
N HIS A 114 -2.69 0.41 1.62
CA HIS A 114 -3.66 1.42 2.06
C HIS A 114 -3.02 2.55 2.88
N GLY A 115 -1.89 2.31 3.56
CA GLY A 115 -1.09 3.37 4.17
C GLY A 115 -0.55 4.35 3.12
N ALA A 116 -0.02 3.84 2.01
CA ALA A 116 0.44 4.66 0.90
C ALA A 116 -0.71 5.39 0.17
N ILE A 117 -1.86 4.73 -0.02
CA ILE A 117 -3.08 5.36 -0.57
C ILE A 117 -3.50 6.55 0.30
N ALA A 118 -3.59 6.34 1.62
CA ALA A 118 -3.97 7.39 2.55
C ALA A 118 -2.93 8.51 2.60
N ALA A 119 -1.63 8.17 2.65
CA ALA A 119 -0.56 9.16 2.61
C ALA A 119 -0.61 10.01 1.34
N ASP A 120 -0.78 9.41 0.16
CA ASP A 120 -0.88 10.15 -1.10
C ASP A 120 -2.07 11.10 -1.14
N ALA A 121 -3.23 10.66 -0.63
CA ALA A 121 -4.44 11.48 -0.50
C ALA A 121 -4.24 12.65 0.48
N LEU A 122 -3.55 12.43 1.59
CA LEU A 122 -3.21 13.43 2.60
C LEU A 122 -1.96 14.25 2.25
N ARG A 123 -1.38 14.05 1.07
CA ARG A 123 -0.18 14.74 0.57
C ARG A 123 1.05 14.51 1.45
N VAL A 124 1.16 13.33 2.03
CA VAL A 124 2.34 12.82 2.74
C VAL A 124 3.14 11.95 1.77
N PRO A 125 4.38 12.34 1.40
CA PRO A 125 5.27 11.50 0.60
C PRO A 125 5.45 10.11 1.22
N TRP A 126 5.58 9.08 0.38
CA TRP A 126 5.65 7.70 0.85
C TRP A 126 6.69 6.86 0.12
N ILE A 127 7.22 5.84 0.79
CA ILE A 127 8.14 4.85 0.24
C ILE A 127 7.58 3.44 0.49
N PRO A 128 7.37 2.63 -0.57
CA PRO A 128 6.93 1.26 -0.38
C PRO A 128 8.08 0.38 0.13
N VAL A 129 7.83 -0.35 1.22
CA VAL A 129 8.77 -1.32 1.80
C VAL A 129 8.22 -2.74 1.60
N HIS A 130 9.10 -3.69 1.25
CA HIS A 130 8.72 -5.07 0.96
C HIS A 130 9.60 -6.05 1.74
N THR A 131 9.04 -6.69 2.77
CA THR A 131 9.75 -7.66 3.61
C THR A 131 9.27 -9.09 3.47
N SER A 132 8.17 -9.36 2.75
CA SER A 132 7.63 -10.71 2.63
C SER A 132 6.81 -10.94 1.36
N ALA A 133 6.74 -12.21 0.94
CA ALA A 133 5.90 -12.64 -0.17
C ALA A 133 4.39 -12.38 0.03
N ARG A 134 3.96 -12.03 1.25
CA ARG A 134 2.57 -11.67 1.54
C ARG A 134 2.19 -10.28 1.01
N ILE A 135 3.19 -9.44 0.72
CA ILE A 135 2.99 -8.13 0.10
C ILE A 135 2.91 -8.35 -1.41
N LEU A 136 1.69 -8.21 -1.94
CA LEU A 136 1.37 -8.56 -3.32
C LEU A 136 1.71 -7.40 -4.27
N ASP A 137 2.81 -7.55 -5.01
CA ASP A 137 3.29 -6.56 -5.99
C ASP A 137 2.21 -6.17 -7.01
N PHE A 138 1.33 -7.10 -7.40
CA PHE A 138 0.23 -6.81 -8.33
C PHE A 138 -0.69 -5.69 -7.82
N LYS A 139 -1.06 -5.74 -6.53
CA LYS A 139 -1.97 -4.75 -5.95
C LYS A 139 -1.36 -3.35 -6.01
N TRP A 140 -0.09 -3.26 -5.61
CA TRP A 140 0.67 -2.02 -5.64
C TRP A 140 0.86 -1.48 -7.05
N GLN A 141 1.26 -2.32 -8.01
CA GLN A 141 1.44 -1.92 -9.41
C GLN A 141 0.13 -1.41 -10.02
N ASP A 142 -0.97 -2.09 -9.73
CA ASP A 142 -2.30 -1.74 -10.20
C ASP A 142 -2.73 -0.34 -9.69
N TRP A 143 -2.58 -0.08 -8.38
CA TRP A 143 -2.88 1.23 -7.81
C TRP A 143 -1.90 2.32 -8.28
N CYS A 144 -0.59 2.05 -8.28
CA CYS A 144 0.43 3.02 -8.72
C CYS A 144 0.20 3.45 -10.18
N ALA A 145 -0.23 2.53 -11.05
CA ALA A 145 -0.58 2.83 -12.43
C ALA A 145 -1.77 3.80 -12.53
N SER A 146 -2.79 3.67 -11.68
CA SER A 146 -3.90 4.62 -11.59
C SER A 146 -3.45 6.02 -11.20
N MET A 147 -2.45 6.10 -10.32
CA MET A 147 -1.88 7.34 -9.81
C MET A 147 -0.72 7.89 -10.66
N GLU A 148 -0.42 7.24 -11.80
CA GLU A 148 0.65 7.65 -12.72
C GLU A 148 2.02 7.78 -12.04
N VAL A 149 2.27 6.94 -11.03
CA VAL A 149 3.55 6.84 -10.32
C VAL A 149 4.19 5.47 -10.55
N ALA A 150 5.52 5.41 -10.46
CA ALA A 150 6.25 4.16 -10.59
C ALA A 150 6.28 3.41 -9.25
N TYR A 151 5.86 2.14 -9.23
CA TYR A 151 6.04 1.28 -8.07
C TYR A 151 7.51 0.85 -7.92
N ARG A 152 8.20 1.38 -6.91
CA ARG A 152 9.63 1.14 -6.62
C ARG A 152 9.85 0.64 -5.18
N PRO A 153 9.49 -0.62 -4.86
CA PRO A 153 9.61 -1.15 -3.51
C PRO A 153 11.06 -1.30 -3.06
N GLN A 154 11.35 -0.83 -1.85
CA GLN A 154 12.60 -1.10 -1.14
C GLN A 154 12.49 -2.47 -0.46
N ARG A 155 13.29 -3.43 -0.93
CA ARG A 155 13.22 -4.82 -0.46
C ARG A 155 14.16 -5.02 0.71
N LEU A 156 13.59 -5.37 1.85
CA LEU A 156 14.33 -5.69 3.08
C LEU A 156 14.17 -7.18 3.37
N PRO A 157 15.18 -7.83 3.98
CA PRO A 157 15.00 -9.18 4.47
C PRO A 157 13.95 -9.21 5.59
N PRO A 158 13.18 -10.30 5.72
CA PRO A 158 12.21 -10.43 6.79
C PRO A 158 12.90 -10.43 8.17
N PRO A 159 12.33 -9.75 9.19
CA PRO A 159 12.74 -9.89 10.57
C PRO A 159 12.76 -11.35 11.05
N LEU A 160 13.62 -11.62 12.03
CA LEU A 160 13.77 -12.93 12.66
C LEU A 160 12.46 -13.51 13.23
N THR A 161 11.58 -12.63 13.67
CA THR A 161 10.31 -12.97 14.32
C THR A 161 9.24 -13.42 13.34
N TYR A 162 9.43 -13.20 12.03
CA TYR A 162 8.43 -13.56 11.04
C TYR A 162 8.25 -15.08 10.97
N LYS A 163 7.00 -15.52 11.08
CA LYS A 163 6.67 -16.92 10.86
C LYS A 163 6.96 -17.29 9.40
N PRO A 164 7.54 -18.49 9.14
CA PRO A 164 7.74 -18.98 7.79
C PRO A 164 6.42 -18.93 7.03
N VAL A 165 6.39 -18.20 5.91
CA VAL A 165 5.24 -18.23 5.02
C VAL A 165 5.29 -19.60 4.34
N ALA A 166 4.26 -20.43 4.55
CA ALA A 166 4.11 -21.64 3.74
C ALA A 166 4.19 -21.23 2.26
N LEU A 167 5.09 -21.86 1.51
CA LEU A 167 5.30 -21.68 0.06
C LEU A 167 4.03 -22.15 -0.69
N GLY A 168 2.92 -21.42 -0.53
CA GLY A 168 1.76 -21.49 -1.39
C GLY A 168 2.00 -20.64 -2.63
N VAL A 169 1.12 -20.79 -3.62
CA VAL A 169 1.13 -20.20 -4.99
C VAL A 169 0.97 -18.66 -4.99
N ARG A 170 1.53 -17.96 -4.01
CA ARG A 170 1.24 -16.56 -3.64
C ARG A 170 2.17 -15.52 -4.28
N SER A 171 3.24 -15.95 -4.93
CA SER A 171 4.29 -15.05 -5.39
C SER A 171 4.61 -15.31 -6.87
N GLY A 172 4.43 -14.30 -7.72
CA GLY A 172 4.79 -14.41 -9.13
C GLY A 172 6.28 -14.73 -9.31
N LEU A 173 6.65 -15.28 -10.48
CA LEU A 173 7.98 -15.84 -10.79
C LEU A 173 9.19 -14.98 -10.34
N ARG A 174 9.06 -13.64 -10.35
CA ARG A 174 10.11 -12.72 -9.89
C ARG A 174 10.29 -12.72 -8.37
N ALA A 175 9.19 -12.75 -7.62
CA ALA A 175 9.23 -12.87 -6.17
C ALA A 175 9.75 -14.25 -5.78
N THR A 176 9.29 -15.32 -6.46
CA THR A 176 9.81 -16.69 -6.24
C THR A 176 11.32 -16.77 -6.46
N ARG A 177 11.83 -16.17 -7.55
CA ARG A 177 13.28 -16.08 -7.81
C ARG A 177 14.05 -15.23 -6.80
N HIS A 178 13.48 -14.11 -6.34
CA HIS A 178 14.08 -13.29 -5.29
C HIS A 178 14.18 -14.07 -3.97
N TRP A 179 13.10 -14.73 -3.56
CA TRP A 179 13.07 -15.56 -2.36
C TRP A 179 13.98 -16.79 -2.48
N GLN A 180 14.07 -17.43 -3.66
CA GLN A 180 15.06 -18.49 -3.93
C GLN A 180 16.49 -17.98 -3.85
N ARG A 181 16.78 -16.76 -4.34
CA ARG A 181 18.11 -16.17 -4.27
C ARG A 181 18.49 -15.79 -2.84
N CYS A 182 17.54 -15.28 -2.06
CA CYS A 182 17.70 -15.11 -0.61
C CYS A 182 17.92 -16.48 0.08
N TRP A 183 17.23 -17.54 -0.40
CA TRP A 183 17.41 -18.92 0.06
C TRP A 183 18.85 -19.41 -0.17
N GLN A 184 19.36 -19.25 -1.39
CA GLN A 184 20.66 -19.72 -1.85
C GLN A 184 21.86 -18.90 -1.32
N GLN A 185 21.68 -17.63 -0.95
CA GLN A 185 22.78 -16.76 -0.54
C GLN A 185 23.12 -16.80 0.96
N GLY A 186 22.45 -17.63 1.78
CA GLY A 186 22.76 -17.74 3.23
C GLY A 186 22.51 -16.46 4.05
N ARG A 187 21.95 -15.39 3.45
CA ARG A 187 21.63 -14.11 4.11
C ARG A 187 20.29 -14.16 4.84
N TRP A 188 20.04 -15.27 5.54
CA TRP A 188 18.68 -15.68 5.89
C TRP A 188 17.96 -14.78 6.86
N ARG A 189 18.70 -14.02 7.66
CA ARG A 189 18.17 -13.39 8.86
C ARG A 189 19.10 -12.24 9.22
N GLN A 190 18.56 -11.03 9.29
CA GLN A 190 19.33 -9.87 9.73
C GLN A 190 18.99 -9.53 11.18
N SER A 191 20.00 -9.06 11.91
CA SER A 191 19.79 -8.50 13.23
C SER A 191 18.86 -7.29 13.14
N GLU A 192 18.16 -7.00 14.23
CA GLU A 192 17.37 -5.77 14.37
C GLU A 192 18.17 -4.53 13.96
N ALA A 193 19.44 -4.45 14.37
CA ALA A 193 20.36 -3.36 14.03
C ALA A 193 20.60 -3.20 12.52
N ALA A 194 20.72 -4.30 11.78
CA ALA A 194 20.93 -4.24 10.33
C ALA A 194 19.66 -3.80 9.58
N ILE A 195 18.47 -4.20 10.06
CA ILE A 195 17.18 -3.72 9.53
C ILE A 195 17.00 -2.23 9.84
N ALA A 196 17.32 -1.82 11.07
CA ALA A 196 17.30 -0.41 11.49
C ALA A 196 18.16 0.46 10.58
N ALA A 197 19.41 0.05 10.35
CA ALA A 197 20.36 0.79 9.52
C ALA A 197 19.85 0.97 8.08
N GLN A 198 19.33 -0.10 7.47
CA GLN A 198 18.76 -0.02 6.12
C GLN A 198 17.49 0.84 6.06
N LEU A 199 16.63 0.80 7.08
CA LEU A 199 15.45 1.66 7.12
C LEU A 199 15.86 3.14 7.17
N VAL A 200 16.83 3.48 8.01
CA VAL A 200 17.37 4.84 8.10
C VAL A 200 17.99 5.27 6.76
N GLU A 201 18.78 4.41 6.13
CA GLU A 201 19.35 4.66 4.81
C GLU A 201 18.26 4.91 3.76
N ILE A 202 17.21 4.08 3.75
CA ILE A 202 16.06 4.26 2.85
C ILE A 202 15.39 5.62 3.10
N ALA A 203 15.09 5.97 4.34
CA ALA A 203 14.42 7.21 4.68
C ALA A 203 15.23 8.45 4.30
N GLN A 204 16.57 8.36 4.28
CA GLN A 204 17.47 9.47 3.96
C GLN A 204 17.81 9.59 2.48
N GLN A 205 17.95 8.46 1.77
CA GLN A 205 18.53 8.44 0.42
C GLN A 205 17.52 8.15 -0.69
N VAL A 206 16.41 7.47 -0.39
CA VAL A 206 15.41 7.13 -1.40
C VAL A 206 14.48 8.31 -1.61
N SER A 207 14.40 8.78 -2.85
CA SER A 207 13.42 9.80 -3.22
C SER A 207 12.01 9.26 -2.99
N PRO A 208 11.19 9.91 -2.14
CA PRO A 208 9.86 9.44 -1.85
C PRO A 208 8.93 9.63 -3.05
N THR A 209 7.84 8.87 -3.05
CA THR A 209 6.79 8.95 -4.07
C THR A 209 5.67 9.84 -3.58
N LEU A 210 5.16 10.68 -4.47
CA LEU A 210 3.93 11.45 -4.28
C LEU A 210 3.31 11.71 -5.65
N SER A 211 2.03 11.39 -5.82
CA SER A 211 1.33 11.66 -7.08
C SER A 211 1.25 13.17 -7.36
N ARG A 212 1.12 13.55 -8.63
CA ARG A 212 0.88 14.95 -9.00
C ARG A 212 -0.52 15.37 -8.53
N GLN A 213 -0.65 16.61 -8.06
CA GLN A 213 -1.94 17.15 -7.61
C GLN A 213 -3.03 17.01 -8.69
N SER A 214 -2.70 17.32 -9.95
CA SER A 214 -3.64 17.18 -11.08
C SER A 214 -4.08 15.75 -11.36
N VAL A 215 -3.26 14.74 -11.02
CA VAL A 215 -3.66 13.33 -11.14
C VAL A 215 -4.61 12.98 -10.00
N LEU A 216 -4.28 13.37 -8.77
CA LEU A 216 -5.13 13.16 -7.59
C LEU A 216 -6.51 13.81 -7.79
N ASP A 217 -6.57 15.08 -8.19
CA ASP A 217 -7.83 15.82 -8.41
C ASP A 217 -8.68 15.14 -9.49
N ARG A 218 -8.06 14.70 -10.59
CA ARG A 218 -8.75 13.96 -11.65
C ARG A 218 -9.33 12.65 -11.12
N ARG A 219 -8.58 11.87 -10.33
CA ARG A 219 -9.08 10.61 -9.76
C ARG A 219 -10.17 10.83 -8.74
N LEU A 220 -10.07 11.87 -7.91
CA LEU A 220 -11.11 12.24 -6.96
C LEU A 220 -12.41 12.63 -7.68
N GLY A 221 -12.34 13.46 -8.72
CA GLY A 221 -13.51 13.80 -9.54
C GLY A 221 -14.17 12.56 -10.13
N GLN A 222 -13.38 11.68 -10.76
CA GLN A 222 -13.88 10.43 -11.33
C GLN A 222 -14.51 9.48 -10.28
N LEU A 223 -13.94 9.38 -9.07
CA LEU A 223 -14.52 8.60 -7.98
C LEU A 223 -15.82 9.20 -7.46
N MET A 224 -15.90 10.53 -7.36
CA MET A 224 -17.12 11.25 -6.97
C MET A 224 -18.22 11.09 -8.02
N ASP A 225 -17.91 11.24 -9.31
CA ASP A 225 -18.87 11.01 -10.42
C ASP A 225 -19.46 9.60 -10.34
N CYS A 226 -18.62 8.59 -10.07
CA CYS A 226 -19.06 7.21 -9.88
C CYS A 226 -19.93 7.04 -8.63
N LEU A 227 -19.68 7.80 -7.56
CA LEU A 227 -20.47 7.77 -6.33
C LEU A 227 -21.84 8.44 -6.54
N ASP A 228 -21.88 9.58 -7.22
CA ASP A 228 -23.11 10.32 -7.54
C ASP A 228 -24.04 9.49 -8.43
N GLN A 229 -23.48 8.80 -9.44
CA GLN A 229 -24.23 7.87 -10.28
C GLN A 229 -24.82 6.70 -9.48
N LEU A 230 -24.07 6.20 -8.48
CA LEU A 230 -24.61 5.18 -7.58
C LEU A 230 -25.76 5.76 -6.76
N GLN A 231 -25.60 6.94 -6.16
CA GLN A 231 -26.65 7.57 -5.38
C GLN A 231 -27.92 7.87 -6.19
N SER A 232 -27.81 8.23 -7.47
CA SER A 232 -28.99 8.49 -8.32
C SER A 232 -29.75 7.23 -8.74
N THR A 233 -29.15 6.06 -8.58
CA THR A 233 -29.72 4.77 -9.02
C THR A 233 -30.49 4.06 -7.89
N TRP A 234 -30.47 4.61 -6.67
CA TRP A 234 -31.14 4.08 -5.46
C TRP A 234 -32.00 5.14 -4.79
#